data_AF-A0A7X3ICH4-F1
#
_entry.id   AF-A0A7X3ICH4-F1
#
_cell.length_a   1.000
_cell.length_b   1.000
_cell.length_c   1.000
_cell.angle_alpha   90.00
_cell.angle_beta   90.00
_cell.angle_gamma   90.00
#
_symmetry.space_group_name_H-M   'P 1'
#
loop_
_entity.id
_entity.type
_entity.pdbx_description
1 polymer ?
#
loop_
_entity_poly.entity_id
_entity_poly.type
_entity_poly.pdbx_seq_one_letter_code
_entity_poly.pdbx_strand_id
1 'polypeptide(L)'
;MIHAHFTIRLGEAALPASAAQWVADADAARAAARVIVQGLMRQHGGDPRLFAATMVITDAAGATILEIPFFDALYMPVEPVAEPDRRTRRIPPPSRLGAALRPFRRLADALGARMQPLHESSTGSRLSI
;
A
#
# COMPACT_ATOMS: atom_id res chain seq x y z
N MET A 1 -13.00 27.08 9.98
CA MET A 1 -13.77 26.23 9.06
C MET A 1 -14.18 27.05 7.88
N ILE A 2 -13.96 26.52 6.68
CA ILE A 2 -14.25 27.14 5.40
C ILE A 2 -15.27 26.26 4.66
N HIS A 3 -16.18 26.89 3.93
CA HIS A 3 -17.11 26.18 3.05
C HIS A 3 -16.48 26.11 1.67
N ALA A 4 -15.85 24.98 1.36
CA ALA A 4 -15.05 24.80 0.15
C ALA A 4 -15.88 24.16 -0.97
N HIS A 5 -15.86 24.78 -2.14
CA HIS A 5 -16.45 24.31 -3.38
C HIS A 5 -15.35 23.78 -4.29
N PHE A 6 -15.50 22.54 -4.74
CA PHE A 6 -14.52 21.81 -5.54
C PHE A 6 -15.05 21.70 -6.96
N THR A 7 -14.50 22.48 -7.88
CA THR A 7 -14.88 22.50 -9.29
C THR A 7 -13.76 21.92 -10.14
N ILE A 8 -14.10 21.04 -11.07
CA ILE A 8 -13.12 20.47 -12.00
C ILE A 8 -13.16 21.27 -13.29
N ARG A 9 -12.01 21.78 -13.72
CA ARG A 9 -11.82 22.43 -15.02
C ARG A 9 -11.07 21.50 -15.96
N LEU A 10 -11.58 21.35 -17.17
CA LEU A 10 -10.96 20.61 -18.25
C LEU A 10 -10.77 21.54 -19.45
N GLY A 11 -9.54 22.04 -19.63
CA GLY A 11 -9.28 23.18 -20.52
C GLY A 11 -10.10 24.39 -20.10
N GLU A 12 -10.87 24.97 -21.02
CA GLU A 12 -11.74 26.12 -20.76
C GLU A 12 -13.13 25.76 -20.19
N ALA A 13 -13.47 24.46 -20.13
CA ALA A 13 -14.76 24.01 -19.64
C ALA A 13 -14.72 23.69 -18.14
N ALA A 14 -15.67 24.23 -17.38
CA ALA A 14 -15.95 23.76 -16.02
C ALA A 14 -16.97 22.61 -16.08
N LEU A 15 -16.68 21.51 -15.37
CA LEU A 15 -17.62 20.41 -15.22
C LEU A 15 -18.75 20.82 -14.26
N PRO A 16 -20.01 20.48 -14.57
CA PRO A 16 -21.17 20.91 -13.79
C PRO A 16 -21.27 20.24 -12.41
N ALA A 17 -20.49 19.19 -12.16
CA ALA A 17 -20.43 18.52 -10.87
C ALA A 17 -19.43 19.24 -9.95
N SER A 18 -19.92 20.24 -9.20
CA SER A 18 -19.18 20.85 -8.09
C SER A 18 -19.58 20.13 -6.79
N ALA A 19 -18.61 19.55 -6.09
CA ALA A 19 -18.81 19.11 -4.72
C ALA A 19 -18.63 20.30 -3.76
N ALA A 20 -19.40 20.39 -2.68
CA ALA A 20 -19.20 21.38 -1.64
C ALA A 20 -19.15 20.71 -0.27
N GLN A 21 -18.20 21.09 0.58
CA GLN A 21 -18.07 20.55 1.93
C GLN A 21 -17.39 21.55 2.88
N TRP A 22 -17.70 21.42 4.16
CA TRP A 22 -17.01 22.15 5.22
C TRP A 22 -15.67 21.49 5.53
N VAL A 23 -14.59 22.26 5.47
CA VAL A 23 -13.24 21.80 5.84
C VAL A 23 -12.62 22.76 6.86
N ALA A 24 -11.63 22.29 7.62
CA ALA A 24 -11.02 23.09 8.68
C ALA A 24 -10.31 24.34 8.14
N ASP A 25 -9.46 24.13 7.14
CA ASP A 25 -8.52 25.09 6.54
C ASP A 25 -8.12 24.67 5.10
N ALA A 26 -7.17 25.39 4.51
CA ALA A 26 -6.69 25.15 3.16
C ALA A 26 -5.93 23.82 3.00
N ASP A 27 -5.22 23.34 4.03
CA ASP A 27 -4.54 22.05 3.99
C ASP A 27 -5.55 20.89 4.02
N ALA A 28 -6.60 21.02 4.84
CA ALA A 28 -7.73 20.09 4.82
C ALA A 28 -8.45 20.10 3.47
N ALA A 29 -8.62 21.27 2.84
CA ALA A 29 -9.16 21.38 1.49
C ALA A 29 -8.27 20.65 0.46
N ARG A 30 -6.95 20.80 0.57
CA ARG A 30 -5.97 20.11 -0.29
C ARG A 30 -6.04 18.60 -0.14
N ALA A 31 -6.12 18.10 1.09
CA ALA A 31 -6.26 16.67 1.37
C ALA A 31 -7.58 16.12 0.80
N ALA A 32 -8.69 16.82 1.01
CA ALA A 32 -9.99 16.44 0.45
C ALA A 32 -9.97 16.42 -1.08
N ALA A 33 -9.35 17.43 -1.71
CA ALA A 33 -9.24 17.50 -3.15
C ALA A 33 -8.46 16.30 -3.71
N ARG A 34 -7.37 15.89 -3.07
CA ARG A 34 -6.60 14.69 -3.47
C ARG A 34 -7.46 13.43 -3.46
N VAL A 35 -8.25 13.23 -2.41
CA VAL A 35 -9.16 12.08 -2.32
C VAL A 35 -10.17 12.09 -3.47
N ILE A 36 -10.74 13.26 -3.79
CA ILE A 36 -11.67 13.42 -4.92
C ILE A 36 -10.98 13.09 -6.25
N VAL A 37 -9.80 13.66 -6.53
CA VAL A 37 -9.05 13.37 -7.77
C VAL A 37 -8.75 11.88 -7.89
N GLN A 38 -8.27 11.24 -6.83
CA GLN A 38 -7.96 9.82 -6.84
C GLN A 38 -9.21 8.97 -7.08
N GLY A 39 -10.36 9.34 -6.52
CA GLY A 39 -11.64 8.71 -6.78
C GLY A 39 -12.02 8.80 -8.27
N LEU A 40 -11.92 10.01 -8.84
CA LEU A 40 -12.20 10.26 -10.25
C LEU A 40 -11.24 9.49 -11.17
N MET A 41 -9.95 9.42 -10.84
CA MET A 41 -8.98 8.65 -11.63
C MET A 41 -9.24 7.15 -11.55
N ARG A 42 -9.76 6.63 -10.43
CA ARG A 42 -10.17 5.22 -10.37
C ARG A 42 -11.42 4.94 -11.22
N GLN A 43 -12.37 5.88 -11.25
CA GLN A 43 -13.62 5.74 -11.99
C GLN A 43 -13.45 5.97 -13.50
N HIS A 44 -12.57 6.90 -13.88
CA HIS A 44 -12.44 7.40 -15.26
C HIS A 44 -11.00 7.40 -15.79
N GLY A 45 -10.05 6.72 -15.14
CA GLY A 45 -8.61 6.77 -15.46
C GLY A 45 -8.19 6.30 -16.84
N GLY A 46 -9.12 5.80 -17.67
CA GLY A 46 -8.90 5.55 -19.08
C GLY A 46 -8.98 6.81 -19.96
N ASP A 47 -9.47 7.94 -19.45
CA ASP A 47 -9.54 9.19 -20.21
C ASP A 47 -8.27 10.03 -20.02
N PRO A 48 -7.38 10.13 -21.03
CA PRO A 48 -6.14 10.89 -20.93
C PRO A 48 -6.39 12.40 -20.72
N ARG A 49 -7.58 12.91 -21.05
CA ARG A 49 -7.93 14.32 -20.86
C ARG A 49 -7.94 14.72 -19.39
N LEU A 50 -8.24 13.78 -18.50
CA LEU A 50 -8.27 14.02 -17.06
C LEU A 50 -6.90 14.38 -16.47
N PHE A 51 -5.80 13.98 -17.10
CA PHE A 51 -4.47 14.42 -16.67
C PHE A 51 -4.22 15.91 -16.89
N ALA A 52 -4.93 16.52 -17.86
CA ALA A 52 -4.91 17.96 -18.09
C ALA A 52 -5.95 18.72 -17.26
N ALA A 53 -6.74 18.03 -16.44
CA ALA A 53 -7.75 18.65 -15.61
C ALA A 53 -7.13 19.34 -14.38
N THR A 54 -7.79 20.39 -13.90
CA THR A 54 -7.42 21.14 -12.70
C THR A 54 -8.61 21.22 -11.76
N MET A 55 -8.40 20.86 -10.50
CA MET A 55 -9.37 21.12 -9.43
C MET A 55 -9.18 22.56 -8.94
N VAL A 56 -10.21 23.39 -9.09
CA VAL A 56 -10.28 24.72 -8.48
C VAL A 56 -11.12 24.62 -7.22
N ILE A 57 -10.55 25.09 -6.11
CA ILE A 57 -11.21 25.12 -4.81
C ILE A 57 -11.52 26.58 -4.48
N THR A 58 -12.80 26.91 -4.34
CA THR A 58 -13.26 28.25 -3.95
C THR A 58 -13.97 28.23 -2.60
N ASP A 59 -13.99 29.35 -1.91
CA ASP A 59 -14.82 29.51 -0.71
C ASP A 59 -16.28 29.85 -1.08
N ALA A 60 -17.13 30.06 -0.06
CA ALA A 60 -18.53 30.43 -0.25
C ALA A 60 -18.72 31.82 -0.92
N ALA A 61 -17.73 32.70 -0.84
CA ALA A 61 -17.74 33.99 -1.53
C ALA A 61 -17.25 33.88 -2.99
N GLY A 62 -16.81 32.69 -3.41
CA GLY A 62 -16.24 32.45 -4.74
C GLY A 62 -14.76 32.81 -4.85
N ALA A 63 -14.08 33.14 -3.74
CA ALA A 63 -12.66 33.41 -3.74
C ALA A 63 -11.88 32.09 -3.88
N THR A 64 -10.94 32.05 -4.83
CA THR A 64 -10.07 30.87 -5.02
C THR A 64 -9.15 30.69 -3.83
N ILE A 65 -9.27 29.55 -3.16
CA ILE A 65 -8.41 29.14 -2.05
C ILE A 65 -7.18 28.43 -2.63
N LEU A 66 -7.39 27.53 -3.59
CA LEU A 66 -6.34 26.68 -4.14
C LEU A 66 -6.71 26.14 -5.51
N GLU A 67 -5.70 25.97 -6.36
CA GLU A 67 -5.80 25.25 -7.63
C GLU A 67 -4.84 24.06 -7.60
N ILE A 68 -5.33 22.89 -7.96
CA ILE A 68 -4.56 21.65 -7.96
C ILE A 68 -4.75 20.93 -9.30
N PRO A 69 -3.73 20.91 -10.16
CA PRO A 69 -3.72 20.04 -11.32
C PRO A 69 -3.87 18.57 -10.90
N PHE A 70 -4.57 17.77 -11.70
CA PHE A 70 -4.78 16.36 -11.36
C PHE A 70 -3.46 15.59 -11.27
N PHE A 71 -2.45 15.93 -12.07
CA PHE A 71 -1.12 15.32 -11.98
C PHE A 71 -0.46 15.54 -10.60
N ASP A 72 -0.59 16.73 -10.02
CA ASP A 72 -0.06 17.07 -8.69
C ASP A 72 -0.83 16.37 -7.57
N ALA A 73 -2.11 16.11 -7.77
CA ALA A 73 -2.91 15.36 -6.80
C ALA A 73 -2.56 13.86 -6.77
N LEU A 74 -2.01 13.33 -7.88
CA LEU A 74 -1.57 11.94 -7.99
C LEU A 74 -0.14 11.74 -7.46
N TYR A 75 0.73 12.72 -7.62
CA TYR A 75 2.09 12.67 -7.09
C TYR A 75 2.16 13.24 -5.67
N MET A 76 2.24 12.35 -4.68
CA MET A 76 2.77 12.72 -3.37
C MET A 76 4.28 12.53 -3.40
N PRO A 77 5.11 13.54 -3.08
CA PRO A 77 6.49 13.28 -2.73
C PRO A 77 6.45 12.35 -1.51
N VAL A 78 6.86 11.10 -1.71
CA VAL A 78 7.09 10.17 -0.61
C VAL A 78 8.22 10.81 0.19
N GLU A 79 7.92 11.36 1.36
CA GLU A 79 9.01 11.62 2.30
C GLU A 79 9.72 10.28 2.47
N PRO A 80 11.02 10.18 2.16
CA PRO A 80 11.73 8.93 2.34
C PRO A 80 11.50 8.54 3.79
N VAL A 81 10.80 7.42 4.00
CA VAL A 81 10.64 6.83 5.32
C VAL A 81 12.03 6.81 5.90
N ALA A 82 12.26 7.57 6.98
CA ALA A 82 13.52 7.49 7.71
C ALA A 82 13.68 6.01 8.04
N GLU A 83 14.60 5.35 7.36
CA GLU A 83 14.81 3.92 7.51
C GLU A 83 14.94 3.69 9.02
N PRO A 84 14.07 2.86 9.63
CA PRO A 84 14.07 2.69 11.07
C PRO A 84 15.50 2.35 11.44
N ASP A 85 16.09 3.24 12.23
CA ASP A 85 17.48 3.26 12.66
C ASP A 85 17.98 1.82 12.72
N ARG A 86 18.75 1.39 11.70
CA ARG A 86 19.48 0.12 11.73
C ARG A 86 20.57 0.29 12.78
N ARG A 87 20.19 0.51 14.04
CA ARG A 87 21.00 0.30 15.21
C ARG A 87 21.31 -1.17 15.21
N THR A 88 22.35 -1.50 14.46
CA THR A 88 23.41 -2.39 14.86
C THR A 88 22.89 -3.39 15.88
N ARG A 89 22.25 -4.45 15.38
CA ARG A 89 22.23 -5.71 16.12
C ARG A 89 23.69 -6.12 16.20
N ARG A 90 24.37 -5.57 17.20
CA ARG A 90 25.77 -5.83 17.54
C ARG A 90 25.75 -7.27 18.01
N ILE A 91 25.94 -8.19 17.08
CA ILE A 91 26.19 -9.60 17.40
C ILE A 91 27.45 -9.55 18.28
N PRO A 92 27.39 -9.92 19.57
CA PRO A 92 28.60 -9.95 20.38
C PRO A 92 29.56 -10.95 19.72
N PRO A 93 30.84 -10.61 19.51
CA PRO A 93 31.79 -11.57 18.98
C PRO A 93 31.86 -12.77 19.93
N PRO A 94 31.97 -14.01 19.42
CA PRO A 94 32.11 -15.17 20.27
C PRO A 94 33.40 -15.02 21.08
N SER A 95 33.25 -14.93 22.40
CA SER A 95 34.35 -14.95 23.35
C SER A 95 35.22 -16.17 23.09
N ARG A 96 36.44 -15.95 22.59
CA ARG A 96 37.51 -16.95 22.63
C ARG A 96 37.95 -17.09 24.09
N LEU A 97 37.41 -18.07 24.79
CA LEU A 97 37.89 -18.48 26.10
C LEU A 97 37.89 -20.02 26.17
N GLY A 98 39.09 -20.57 26.32
CA GLY A 98 39.30 -21.86 26.98
C GLY A 98 39.25 -23.10 26.09
N ALA A 99 40.37 -23.38 25.43
CA ALA A 99 40.75 -24.76 25.19
C ALA A 99 40.93 -25.47 26.55
N ALA A 100 40.18 -26.54 26.80
CA ALA A 100 40.58 -27.58 27.75
C ALA A 100 39.75 -28.86 27.56
N LEU A 101 40.44 -29.94 27.14
CA LEU A 101 40.25 -31.37 27.49
C LEU A 101 38.84 -32.00 27.35
N ARG A 102 38.59 -33.18 26.77
CA ARG A 102 39.36 -34.35 26.27
C ARG A 102 38.32 -35.38 25.72
N PRO A 103 38.70 -36.55 25.17
CA PRO A 103 38.05 -37.18 23.99
C PRO A 103 37.50 -38.60 24.22
N PHE A 104 37.05 -39.23 23.12
CA PHE A 104 36.64 -40.65 22.92
C PHE A 104 35.23 -41.01 23.46
N ARG A 105 34.35 -41.70 22.72
CA ARG A 105 34.54 -42.98 22.02
C ARG A 105 33.59 -43.15 20.83
N ARG A 106 34.10 -43.82 19.80
CA ARG A 106 33.34 -44.54 18.75
C ARG A 106 32.53 -45.70 19.35
N LEU A 107 31.33 -45.93 18.81
CA LEU A 107 30.67 -47.22 18.59
C LEU A 107 29.49 -46.91 17.63
N ALA A 108 29.48 -47.30 16.35
CA ALA A 108 29.01 -48.60 15.83
C ALA A 108 27.65 -48.99 16.42
N ASP A 109 26.62 -49.47 15.73
CA ASP A 109 26.31 -49.83 14.35
C ASP A 109 24.81 -50.20 14.40
N ALA A 110 24.16 -50.32 13.22
CA ALA A 110 23.00 -51.20 12.98
C ALA A 110 21.66 -50.97 13.72
N LEU A 111 20.65 -50.50 12.96
CA LEU A 111 19.26 -51.01 12.80
C LEU A 111 18.40 -49.84 12.28
N GLY A 112 17.58 -49.94 11.25
CA GLY A 112 17.24 -51.06 10.40
C GLY A 112 16.52 -50.53 9.16
N ALA A 113 16.82 -51.15 8.03
CA ALA A 113 15.94 -51.13 6.87
C ALA A 113 14.65 -51.89 7.22
N ARG A 114 13.50 -51.40 6.76
CA ARG A 114 12.39 -52.19 6.19
C ARG A 114 11.24 -51.24 5.81
N MET A 115 11.04 -51.03 4.51
CA MET A 115 10.08 -51.75 3.64
C MET A 115 8.72 -51.04 3.57
N GLN A 116 8.44 -50.47 2.40
CA GLN A 116 7.09 -50.47 1.83
C GLN A 116 6.61 -51.93 1.69
N PRO A 117 5.30 -52.18 1.80
CA PRO A 117 4.59 -52.50 0.56
C PRO A 117 3.13 -52.00 0.48
N LEU A 118 2.75 -51.68 -0.77
CA LEU A 118 1.52 -51.97 -1.50
C LEU A 118 0.32 -52.60 -0.78
N HIS A 119 -0.85 -51.98 -0.94
CA HIS A 119 -2.05 -52.56 -1.60
C HIS A 119 -3.04 -51.40 -1.86
N GLU A 120 -3.49 -51.11 -3.09
CA GLU A 120 -4.60 -51.78 -3.81
C GLU A 120 -5.85 -51.95 -2.93
N SER A 121 -7.09 -51.71 -3.33
CA SER A 121 -7.78 -51.30 -4.55
C SER A 121 -9.28 -51.31 -4.18
N SER A 122 -10.17 -51.03 -5.15
CA SER A 122 -11.65 -51.18 -5.10
C SER A 122 -12.43 -49.91 -4.73
N THR A 123 -13.05 -49.19 -5.66
CA THR A 123 -14.16 -49.57 -6.58
C THR A 123 -15.48 -49.82 -5.85
N GLY A 124 -16.52 -49.09 -6.28
CA GLY A 124 -17.94 -49.44 -6.07
C GLY A 124 -18.68 -48.47 -5.15
N SER A 125 -19.35 -47.42 -5.64
CA SER A 125 -20.60 -47.41 -6.41
C SER A 125 -21.88 -47.41 -5.55
N ARG A 126 -22.75 -46.47 -5.91
CA ARG A 126 -24.22 -46.32 -5.72
C ARG A 126 -24.65 -45.20 -4.77
N LEU A 127 -25.22 -44.11 -5.29
CA LEU A 127 -26.61 -43.93 -5.77
C LEU A 127 -27.64 -44.17 -4.66
N SER A 128 -28.38 -43.11 -4.30
CA SER A 128 -29.84 -43.10 -4.36
C SER A 128 -30.33 -41.66 -4.51
N ILE A 129 -31.16 -41.47 -5.54
CA ILE A 129 -32.09 -40.35 -5.73
C ILE A 129 -33.34 -40.68 -4.94
#